data_AF-A0A8X6SPK1-F1
#
_entry.id   AF-A0A8X6SPK1-F1
#
_cell.length_a   1.000
_cell.length_b   1.000
_cell.length_c   1.000
_cell.angle_alpha   90.00
_cell.angle_beta   90.00
_cell.angle_gamma   90.00
#
_symmetry.space_group_name_H-M   'P 1'
#
loop_
_entity.id
_entity.type
_entity.pdbx_description
1 polymer ?
#
loop_
_entity_poly.entity_id
_entity_poly.type
_entity_poly.pdbx_seq_one_letter_code
_entity_poly.pdbx_strand_id
1 'polypeptide(L)'
;MKTAGWSTRRVAGQVDRSECAVRNCWEQGSREGTHARKTGSGATRKTTRREDRRIVRQALVDPTGTRSTIQADVGVAIVPQTISRHLADENL
;
A
#
# COMPACT_ATOMS: atom_id res chain seq x y z
N MET A 1 -26.29 -9.76 6.18
CA MET A 1 -26.45 -11.10 6.79
C MET A 1 -26.48 -10.94 8.32
N LYS A 2 -27.62 -11.18 8.99
CA LYS A 2 -27.76 -11.21 10.47
C LYS A 2 -28.17 -12.62 10.87
N THR A 3 -27.21 -13.55 10.90
CA THR A 3 -27.49 -14.99 11.02
C THR A 3 -27.87 -15.46 12.42
N ALA A 4 -27.71 -14.64 13.47
CA ALA A 4 -27.95 -15.05 14.86
C ALA A 4 -29.11 -14.32 15.58
N GLY A 5 -29.81 -13.38 14.91
CA GLY A 5 -30.89 -12.60 15.54
C GLY A 5 -30.46 -11.66 16.68
N TRP A 6 -29.16 -11.50 16.92
CA TRP A 6 -28.64 -10.63 17.97
C TRP A 6 -28.69 -9.15 17.57
N SER A 7 -28.94 -8.27 18.55
CA SER A 7 -28.83 -6.83 18.35
C SER A 7 -27.36 -6.42 18.18
N THR A 8 -27.11 -5.38 17.37
CA THR A 8 -25.77 -4.82 17.17
C THR A 8 -25.13 -4.42 18.50
N ARG A 9 -25.91 -3.86 19.42
CA ARG A 9 -25.48 -3.49 20.78
C ARG A 9 -24.95 -4.66 21.58
N ARG A 10 -25.66 -5.80 21.55
CA ARG A 10 -25.24 -7.01 22.27
C ARG A 10 -23.93 -7.54 21.72
N VAL A 11 -23.79 -7.59 20.40
CA VAL A 11 -22.56 -8.01 19.74
C VAL A 11 -21.41 -7.08 20.10
N ALA A 12 -21.62 -5.76 20.01
CA ALA A 12 -20.64 -4.73 20.35
C ALA A 12 -20.12 -4.88 21.79
N GLY A 13 -21.01 -5.11 22.76
CA GLY A 13 -20.63 -5.37 24.14
C GLY A 13 -19.86 -6.67 24.33
N GLN A 14 -20.18 -7.73 23.57
CA GLN A 14 -19.47 -9.01 23.66
C GLN A 14 -18.07 -8.96 23.05
N VAL A 15 -17.86 -8.16 21.99
CA VAL A 15 -16.55 -8.04 21.32
C VAL A 15 -15.72 -6.86 21.81
N ASP A 16 -16.22 -6.11 22.81
CA ASP A 16 -15.62 -4.86 23.31
C ASP A 16 -15.27 -3.87 22.19
N ARG A 17 -16.25 -3.59 21.32
CA ARG A 17 -16.12 -2.62 20.21
C ARG A 17 -17.32 -1.70 20.18
N SER A 18 -17.18 -0.58 19.48
CA SER A 18 -18.31 0.32 19.24
C SER A 18 -19.35 -0.32 18.32
N GLU A 19 -20.64 0.00 18.54
CA GLU A 19 -21.73 -0.44 17.65
C GLU A 19 -21.48 -0.03 16.18
N CYS A 20 -20.86 1.13 15.96
CA CYS A 20 -20.47 1.61 14.63
C CYS A 20 -19.44 0.69 13.96
N ALA A 21 -18.43 0.21 14.71
CA ALA A 21 -17.43 -0.71 14.17
C ALA A 21 -18.05 -2.06 13.75
N VAL A 22 -18.96 -2.59 14.57
CA VAL A 22 -19.70 -3.83 14.26
C VAL A 22 -20.57 -3.65 13.01
N ARG A 23 -21.30 -2.53 12.91
CA ARG A 23 -22.12 -2.22 11.74
C ARG A 23 -21.28 -2.12 10.47
N ASN A 24 -20.18 -1.36 10.50
CA ASN A 24 -19.30 -1.19 9.35
C ASN A 24 -18.70 -2.53 8.89
N CYS A 25 -18.31 -3.40 9.83
CA CYS A 25 -17.78 -4.74 9.51
C CYS A 25 -18.82 -5.63 8.81
N TRP A 26 -20.09 -5.60 9.25
CA TRP A 26 -21.16 -6.34 8.60
C TRP A 26 -21.53 -5.79 7.23
N GLU A 27 -21.58 -4.46 7.09
CA GLU A 27 -21.81 -3.82 5.79
C GLU A 27 -20.69 -4.15 4.81
N GLN A 28 -19.43 -4.08 5.26
CA GLN A 28 -18.27 -4.46 4.45
C GLN A 28 -18.35 -5.93 4.04
N GLY A 29 -18.57 -6.84 4.99
CA GLY A 29 -18.72 -8.27 4.70
C GLY A 29 -19.88 -8.56 3.73
N SER A 30 -21.00 -7.84 3.85
CA SER A 30 -22.15 -8.01 2.95
C SER A 30 -21.93 -7.44 1.55
N ARG A 31 -21.10 -6.40 1.40
CA ARG A 31 -20.81 -5.74 0.12
C ARG A 31 -19.66 -6.41 -0.63
N GLU A 32 -18.62 -6.78 0.09
CA GLU A 32 -17.34 -7.22 -0.47
C GLU A 32 -17.13 -8.74 -0.36
N GLY A 33 -18.00 -9.43 0.39
CA GLY A 33 -17.85 -10.87 0.67
C GLY A 33 -16.63 -11.19 1.55
N THR A 34 -15.98 -10.18 2.12
CA THR A 34 -14.78 -10.33 2.94
C THR A 34 -14.88 -9.52 4.22
N HIS A 35 -14.40 -10.12 5.31
CA HIS A 35 -14.21 -9.47 6.60
C HIS A 35 -12.80 -8.88 6.74
N ALA A 36 -11.95 -9.03 5.72
CA ALA A 36 -10.61 -8.49 5.74
C ALA A 36 -10.64 -6.96 5.68
N ARG A 37 -9.78 -6.32 6.48
CA ARG A 37 -9.55 -4.88 6.34
C ARG A 37 -8.87 -4.62 5.01
N LYS A 38 -9.31 -3.56 4.31
CA LYS A 38 -8.56 -3.05 3.16
C LYS A 38 -7.25 -2.47 3.65
N THR A 39 -6.14 -2.91 3.06
CA THR A 39 -4.86 -2.24 3.24
C THR A 39 -5.00 -0.83 2.68
N GLY A 40 -4.61 0.18 3.46
CA GLY A 40 -4.58 1.55 2.97
C GLY A 40 -3.61 1.69 1.79
N SER A 41 -3.89 2.61 0.87
CA SER A 41 -3.08 2.84 -0.33
C SER A 41 -1.67 3.40 -0.06
N GLY A 42 -1.29 3.59 1.20
CA GLY A 42 -0.04 4.24 1.60
C GLY A 42 0.02 5.72 1.21
N ALA A 43 1.17 6.34 1.44
CA ALA A 43 1.44 7.70 0.98
C ALA A 43 1.68 7.72 -0.55
N THR A 44 1.22 8.79 -1.21
CA THR A 44 1.44 8.99 -2.64
C THR A 44 2.95 8.99 -2.95
N ARG A 45 3.35 8.23 -3.98
CA ARG A 45 4.74 8.23 -4.45
C ARG A 45 5.09 9.57 -5.10
N LYS A 46 6.30 10.06 -4.83
CA LYS A 46 6.85 11.26 -5.48
C LYS A 46 7.28 11.00 -6.94
N THR A 47 7.48 9.74 -7.29
CA THR A 47 7.90 9.33 -8.63
C THR A 47 6.74 8.77 -9.44
N THR A 48 6.76 9.02 -10.74
CA THR A 48 5.81 8.42 -11.67
C THR A 48 6.23 7.00 -12.04
N ARG A 49 5.28 6.18 -12.54
CA ARG A 49 5.60 4.83 -13.05
C ARG A 49 6.63 4.84 -14.19
N ARG A 50 6.79 5.95 -14.90
CA ARG A 50 7.77 6.11 -15.98
C ARG A 50 9.17 6.34 -15.41
N GLU A 51 9.27 7.16 -14.37
CA GLU A 51 10.53 7.38 -13.64
C GLU A 51 10.98 6.10 -12.93
N ASP A 52 10.08 5.40 -12.24
CA ASP A 52 10.39 4.12 -11.58
C ASP A 52 10.99 3.12 -12.59
N ARG A 53 10.36 2.96 -13.76
CA ARG A 53 10.89 2.13 -14.85
C ARG A 53 12.22 2.63 -15.42
N ARG A 54 12.52 3.93 -15.33
CA ARG A 54 13.80 4.49 -15.80
C ARG A 54 14.91 4.21 -14.79
N ILE A 55 14.62 4.32 -13.50
CA ILE A 55 15.54 3.94 -12.41
C ILE A 55 15.98 2.48 -12.56
N VAL A 56 15.02 1.57 -12.72
CA VAL A 56 15.29 0.12 -12.86
C VAL A 56 16.07 -0.17 -14.14
N ARG A 57 15.66 0.42 -15.28
CA ARG A 57 16.38 0.23 -16.55
C ARG A 57 17.83 0.72 -16.47
N GLN A 58 18.08 1.87 -15.83
CA GLN A 58 19.43 2.39 -15.72
C GLN A 58 20.32 1.50 -14.84
N ALA A 59 19.78 0.97 -13.73
CA ALA A 59 20.50 0.03 -12.89
C ALA A 59 20.79 -1.32 -13.60
N LEU A 60 19.92 -1.75 -14.51
CA LEU A 60 20.17 -2.94 -15.32
C LEU A 60 21.23 -2.71 -16.41
N VAL A 61 21.28 -1.51 -16.99
CA VAL A 61 22.28 -1.14 -18.01
C VAL A 61 23.66 -0.95 -17.40
N ASP A 62 23.74 -0.34 -16.22
CA ASP A 62 24.99 -0.14 -15.47
C ASP A 62 24.80 -0.56 -14.00
N PRO A 63 24.98 -1.86 -13.69
CA PRO A 63 24.83 -2.38 -12.32
C PRO A 63 25.85 -1.82 -11.33
N THR A 64 26.98 -1.31 -11.84
CA THR A 64 28.01 -0.64 -11.02
C THR A 64 27.76 0.86 -10.88
N GLY A 65 26.74 1.37 -11.56
CA GLY A 65 26.37 2.78 -11.58
C GLY A 65 26.00 3.28 -10.19
N THR A 66 26.49 4.46 -9.85
CA THR A 66 26.17 5.09 -8.57
C THR A 66 24.76 5.69 -8.58
N ARG A 67 24.17 5.89 -7.40
CA ARG A 67 22.83 6.48 -7.30
C ARG A 67 22.73 7.87 -7.95
N SER A 68 23.83 8.63 -7.97
CA SER A 68 23.89 9.94 -8.62
C SER A 68 23.82 9.84 -10.15
N THR A 69 24.38 8.79 -10.77
CA THR A 69 24.27 8.61 -12.24
C THR A 69 22.84 8.24 -12.63
N ILE A 70 22.18 7.39 -11.84
CA ILE A 70 20.76 7.07 -12.03
C ILE A 70 19.90 8.32 -11.84
N GLN A 71 20.17 9.13 -10.82
CA GLN A 71 19.44 10.37 -10.57
C GLN A 71 19.60 11.37 -11.73
N ALA A 72 20.81 11.50 -12.27
CA ALA A 72 21.09 12.36 -13.41
C ALA A 72 20.34 11.92 -14.68
N ASP A 73 20.26 10.61 -14.95
CA ASP A 73 19.50 10.10 -16.10
C ASP A 73 17.99 10.32 -15.95
N VAL A 74 17.44 10.05 -14.76
CA VAL A 74 15.99 10.20 -14.53
C VAL A 74 15.53 11.65 -14.69
N GLY A 75 16.39 12.61 -14.34
CA GLY A 75 16.14 14.04 -14.52
C GLY A 75 15.15 14.63 -13.50
N VAL A 76 14.93 13.93 -12.39
CA VAL A 76 14.04 14.35 -11.30
C VAL A 76 14.85 14.44 -10.01
N ALA A 77 14.55 15.43 -9.16
CA ALA A 77 15.13 15.54 -7.83
C ALA A 77 14.56 14.45 -6.91
N ILE A 78 15.13 13.24 -7.02
CA ILE A 78 14.81 12.10 -6.16
C ILE A 78 15.89 11.94 -5.10
N VAL A 79 15.47 11.69 -3.86
CA VAL A 79 16.39 11.36 -2.77
C VAL A 79 17.00 9.96 -3.04
N PRO A 80 18.32 9.74 -2.81
CA PRO A 80 18.97 8.45 -3.08
C PRO A 80 18.32 7.22 -2.41
N GLN A 81 17.61 7.41 -1.30
CA GLN A 81 16.84 6.35 -0.63
C GLN A 81 15.68 5.85 -1.49
N THR A 82 15.07 6.70 -2.31
CA THR A 82 14.00 6.31 -3.25
C THR A 82 14.53 5.36 -4.31
N ILE A 83 15.73 5.62 -4.85
CA ILE A 83 16.40 4.73 -5.78
C ILE A 83 16.67 3.38 -5.12
N SER A 84 17.24 3.39 -3.92
CA SER A 84 17.54 2.16 -3.16
C SER A 84 16.29 1.33 -2.89
N ARG A 85 15.17 1.98 -2.53
CA ARG A 85 13.89 1.31 -2.33
C ARG A 85 13.39 0.66 -3.62
N HIS A 86 13.45 1.35 -4.74
CA HIS A 86 12.99 0.80 -6.02
C HIS A 86 13.85 -0.35 -6.52
N LEU A 87 15.16 -0.31 -6.27
CA LEU A 87 16.04 -1.46 -6.56
C LEU A 87 15.72 -2.65 -5.65
N ALA A 88 15.49 -2.41 -4.35
CA ALA A 88 15.08 -3.46 -3.43
C ALA A 88 13.70 -4.08 -3.77
N ASP A 89 12.74 -3.25 -4.19
CA ASP A 89 11.41 -3.70 -4.64
C ASP A 89 11.51 -4.66 -5.84
N GLU A 90 12.54 -4.49 -6.69
CA GLU A 90 12.81 -5.31 -7.89
C GLU A 90 13.91 -6.36 -7.69
N ASN A 91 14.45 -6.49 -6.46
CA ASN A 91 15.53 -7.41 -6.11
C ASN A 91 16.83 -7.20 -6.95
N LEU A 92 17.20 -5.94 -7.15
CA LEU A 92 18.44 -5.48 -7.80
C LEU A 92 19.41 -4.82 -6.82
#